data_AF-A0A3E4WV25-F1
#
_entry.id   AF-A0A3E4WV25-F1
#
_cell.length_a   1.000
_cell.length_b   1.000
_cell.length_c   1.000
_cell.angle_alpha   90.00
_cell.angle_beta   90.00
_cell.angle_gamma   90.00
#
_symmetry.space_group_name_H-M   'P 1'
#
loop_
_entity.id
_entity.type
_entity.pdbx_description
1 polymer ?
#
loop_
_entity_poly.entity_id
_entity_poly.type
_entity_poly.pdbx_seq_one_letter_code
_entity_poly.pdbx_strand_id
1 'polypeptide(L)' 'MCKAWEDHKKLGIQQGENKMLFTLVTKGKLDIDTAAEEAGVSVSEFEKLMSEAGYKVPETV' A
#
# COMPACT_ATOMS: atom_id res chain seq x y z
N MET A 1 26.52 11.01 1.61
CA MET A 1 25.26 10.73 0.90
C MET A 1 24.37 11.96 0.97
N CYS A 2 23.81 12.44 -0.15
CA CYS A 2 22.88 13.57 -0.14
C CYS A 2 21.49 13.12 0.37
N LYS A 3 20.82 13.99 1.13
CA LYS A 3 19.49 13.72 1.74
C LYS A 3 18.45 13.21 0.73
N ALA A 4 18.45 13.78 -0.49
CA ALA A 4 17.58 13.36 -1.58
C ALA A 4 17.69 11.86 -1.93
N TRP A 5 18.89 11.29 -1.91
CA TRP A 5 19.08 9.86 -2.23
C TRP A 5 18.44 8.95 -1.17
N GLU A 6 18.60 9.29 0.11
CA GLU A 6 18.01 8.54 1.21
C GLU A 6 16.48 8.62 1.18
N ASP A 7 15.93 9.79 0.85
CA ASP A 7 14.48 9.99 0.70
C ASP A 7 13.93 9.17 -0.47
N HIS A 8 14.61 9.16 -1.63
CA HIS A 8 14.23 8.32 -2.77
C HIS A 8 14.30 6.82 -2.47
N LYS A 9 15.33 6.39 -1.74
CA LYS A 9 15.48 4.99 -1.31
C LYS A 9 14.33 4.59 -0.39
N LYS A 10 13.98 5.43 0.58
CA LYS A 10 12.86 5.19 1.50
C LYS A 10 11.53 5.10 0.75
N LEU A 11 11.28 6.02 -0.17
CA LEU A 11 10.07 6.01 -1.02
C LEU A 11 9.98 4.72 -1.86
N GLY A 12 11.09 4.27 -2.44
CA GLY A 12 11.11 3.04 -3.23
C GLY A 12 10.82 1.78 -2.40
N ILE A 13 11.33 1.71 -1.17
CA ILE A 13 11.05 0.62 -0.23
C ILE A 13 9.55 0.62 0.14
N GLN A 14 9.02 1.77 0.54
CA GLN A 14 7.60 1.92 0.90
C GLN A 14 6.67 1.57 -0.27
N GLN A 15 7.01 1.98 -1.50
CA GLN A 15 6.25 1.58 -2.70
C GLN A 15 6.27 0.07 -2.92
N GLY A 16 7.41 -0.60 -2.66
CA GLY A 16 7.53 -2.05 -2.73
C GLY A 16 6.68 -2.77 -1.69
N GLU A 17 6.71 -2.30 -0.44
CA GLU A 17 5.91 -2.84 0.67
C GLU A 17 4.41 -2.71 0.39
N ASN A 18 3.95 -1.53 -0.04
CA ASN A 18 2.55 -1.29 -0.40
C ASN A 18 2.08 -2.21 -1.53
N LYS A 19 2.94 -2.47 -2.54
CA LYS A 19 2.60 -3.39 -3.64
C LYS A 19 2.37 -4.83 -3.15
N MET A 20 3.11 -5.27 -2.13
CA MET A 20 2.90 -6.58 -1.51
C MET A 20 1.56 -6.62 -0.78
N LEU A 21 1.24 -5.58 0.01
CA LEU A 21 -0.04 -5.45 0.71
C LEU A 21 -1.23 -5.43 -0.26
N PHE A 22 -1.16 -4.66 -1.35
CA PHE A 22 -2.20 -4.64 -2.39
C PHE A 22 -2.43 -6.02 -2.99
N THR A 23 -1.36 -6.78 -3.23
CA THR A 23 -1.45 -8.14 -3.77
C THR A 23 -2.10 -9.12 -2.78
N LEU A 24 -1.86 -8.95 -1.48
CA LEU A 24 -2.46 -9.80 -0.45
C LEU A 24 -3.95 -9.50 -0.27
N VAL A 25 -4.31 -8.22 -0.24
CA VAL A 25 -5.70 -7.74 -0.16
C VAL A 25 -6.51 -8.19 -1.37
N THR A 26 -6.00 -7.99 -2.60
CA THR A 26 -6.68 -8.45 -3.83
C THR A 26 -6.86 -9.96 -3.91
N LYS A 27 -5.99 -10.73 -3.26
CA LYS A 27 -6.10 -12.20 -3.16
C LYS A 27 -7.01 -12.65 -2.00
N GLY A 28 -7.56 -11.73 -1.21
CA GLY A 28 -8.36 -12.03 -0.03
C GLY A 28 -7.57 -12.71 1.09
N LYS A 29 -6.24 -12.56 1.11
CA LYS A 29 -5.36 -13.17 2.11
C LYS A 29 -5.07 -12.26 3.30
N LEU A 30 -5.32 -10.96 3.13
CA LEU A 30 -5.15 -9.93 4.13
C LEU A 30 -6.37 -9.01 4.05
N ASP A 31 -6.90 -8.63 5.20
CA ASP A 31 -7.99 -7.68 5.27
C ASP A 31 -7.51 -6.27 4.95
N ILE A 32 -8.38 -5.43 4.38
CA ILE A 32 -8.02 -4.07 3.99
C ILE A 32 -7.73 -3.18 5.21
N ASP A 33 -8.39 -3.41 6.34
CA ASP A 33 -8.14 -2.71 7.59
C ASP A 33 -6.71 -2.98 8.05
N THR A 34 -6.33 -4.27 8.15
CA THR A 34 -4.97 -4.66 8.54
C THR A 34 -3.92 -4.16 7.55
N ALA A 35 -4.20 -4.19 6.25
CA ALA A 35 -3.26 -3.68 5.25
C ALA A 35 -3.04 -2.17 5.35
N ALA A 36 -4.08 -1.40 5.66
CA ALA A 36 -4.00 0.03 5.88
C ALA A 36 -3.20 0.35 7.16
N GLU A 37 -3.44 -0.40 8.24
CA GLU A 37 -2.67 -0.30 9.49
C GLU A 37 -1.18 -0.56 9.27
N GLU A 38 -0.82 -1.65 8.57
CA GLU A 38 0.57 -2.00 8.24
C GLU A 38 1.23 -0.94 7.32
N ALA A 39 0.46 -0.34 6.42
CA ALA A 39 0.93 0.77 5.59
C ALA A 39 0.98 2.12 6.33
N GLY A 40 0.45 2.19 7.56
CA GLY A 40 0.40 3.40 8.38
C GLY A 40 -0.50 4.50 7.79
N VAL A 41 -1.55 4.13 7.07
CA VAL A 41 -2.51 5.05 6.42
C VAL A 41 -3.94 4.68 6.79
N SER A 42 -4.92 5.54 6.48
CA SER A 42 -6.33 5.17 6.60
C SER A 42 -6.76 4.17 5.52
N VAL A 43 -7.82 3.40 5.78
CA VAL A 43 -8.41 2.47 4.80
C VAL A 43 -8.74 3.18 3.49
N SER A 44 -9.38 4.35 3.57
CA SER A 44 -9.72 5.15 2.39
C SER A 44 -8.49 5.62 1.59
N GLU A 45 -7.39 5.94 2.26
CA GLU A 45 -6.13 6.28 1.58
C GLU A 45 -5.52 5.04 0.94
N PHE A 46 -5.56 3.91 1.63
CA PHE A 46 -5.08 2.64 1.11
C PHE A 46 -5.85 2.19 -0.14
N GLU A 47 -7.17 2.28 -0.13
CA GLU A 47 -8.04 2.02 -1.28
C GLU A 47 -7.70 2.93 -2.47
N LYS A 48 -7.47 4.22 -2.20
CA LYS A 48 -7.08 5.18 -3.23
C LYS A 48 -5.73 4.80 -3.83
N LEU A 49 -4.73 4.47 -3.00
CA LEU A 49 -3.41 4.05 -3.46
C LEU A 49 -3.48 2.76 -4.28
N MET A 50 -4.32 1.81 -3.87
CA MET A 50 -4.61 0.61 -4.65
C MET A 50 -5.19 0.96 -6.02
N SER A 51 -6.18 1.85 -6.06
CA SER A 51 -6.81 2.30 -7.30
C SER A 51 -5.84 3.03 -8.22
N GLU A 52 -5.02 3.94 -7.68
CA GLU A 52 -3.96 4.67 -8.39
C GLU A 52 -2.89 3.71 -8.94
N ALA A 53 -2.61 2.63 -8.23
CA ALA A 53 -1.71 1.56 -8.66
C ALA A 53 -2.36 0.54 -9.62
N GLY A 54 -3.65 0.68 -9.94
CA GLY A 54 -4.39 -0.19 -10.86
C GLY A 54 -4.86 -1.52 -10.27
N TYR A 55 -4.85 -1.65 -8.94
CA TYR A 55 -5.40 -2.82 -8.24
C TYR A 55 -6.91 -2.67 -8.05
N LYS A 56 -7.63 -3.80 -8.11
CA LYS A 56 -9.07 -3.82 -7.81
C LYS A 56 -9.25 -3.67 -6.29
N VAL A 57 -9.95 -2.65 -5.86
CA VAL A 57 -10.36 -2.50 -4.46
C VAL A 57 -11.43 -3.57 -4.17
N PRO A 58 -11.26 -4.42 -3.14
CA PRO A 58 -12.30 -5.36 -2.74
C PRO A 58 -13.52 -4.59 -2.22
N GLU A 59 -14.72 -5.05 -2.55
CA GLU A 59 -15.93 -4.51 -1.94
C GLU A 59 -15.94 -4.92 -0.47
N THR A 60 -15.90 -3.93 0.43
CA THR A 60 -16.10 -4.14 1.86
C THR A 60 -17.53 -4.67 2.05
N VAL A 61 -17.62 -5.93 2.49
CA VAL A 61 -18.88 -6.65 2.72
C VAL A 61 -19.57 -6.23 4.02
#